data_AF-B8I109-F1
#
_entry.id   AF-B8I109-F1
#
_cell.length_a   1.000
_cell.length_b   1.000
_cell.length_c   1.000
_cell.angle_alpha   90.00
_cell.angle_beta   90.00
_cell.angle_gamma   90.00
#
_symmetry.space_group_name_H-M   'P 1'
#
loop_
_entity.id
_entity.type
_entity.pdbx_description
1 polymer ?
#
loop_
_entity_poly.entity_id
_entity_poly.type
_entity_poly.pdbx_seq_one_letter_code
_entity_poly.pdbx_strand_id
1 'polypeptide(L)'
;MPANTIPIYPASPNISGVYIQTADTNIKAPVTNGMVLATGGTNGTRVDAIKIRALGTNVASVLRIYWNDGQGTAEVNFKLIHEVALAASTAQTAAITGVDTVLLPINYANDGNGVLPPALKSGEKIYVSLGTTVASGYSVTFMGGDY
;
A
#
# COMPACT_ATOMS: atom_id res chain seq x y z
N MET A 1 12.44 -10.70 25.43
CA MET A 1 12.80 -11.36 24.17
C MET A 1 14.31 -11.27 24.04
N PRO A 2 15.05 -12.39 23.92
CA PRO A 2 16.51 -12.33 23.78
C PRO A 2 16.90 -11.41 22.62
N ALA A 3 18.00 -10.68 22.78
CA ALA A 3 18.51 -9.78 21.76
C ALA A 3 18.82 -10.56 20.48
N ASN A 4 18.57 -9.94 19.32
CA ASN A 4 18.92 -10.56 18.06
C ASN A 4 20.45 -10.58 17.90
N THR A 5 21.08 -11.74 18.06
CA THR A 5 22.55 -11.89 17.99
C THR A 5 23.04 -12.35 16.62
N ILE A 6 22.13 -12.64 15.69
CA ILE A 6 22.44 -13.06 14.30
C ILE A 6 21.53 -12.25 13.36
N PRO A 7 22.02 -11.76 12.20
CA PRO A 7 21.15 -11.12 11.23
C PRO A 7 19.96 -12.02 10.84
N ILE A 8 18.74 -11.46 10.87
CA ILE A 8 17.51 -12.15 10.44
C ILE A 8 17.15 -11.63 9.05
N TYR A 9 16.95 -12.54 8.11
CA TYR A 9 16.54 -12.26 6.73
C TYR A 9 15.13 -12.81 6.49
N PRO A 10 14.33 -12.22 5.58
CA PRO A 10 13.05 -12.81 5.19
C PRO A 10 13.24 -14.23 4.65
N ALA A 11 12.42 -15.16 5.12
CA ALA A 11 12.46 -16.57 4.74
C ALA A 11 11.71 -16.82 3.42
N SER A 12 10.63 -16.09 3.17
CA SER A 12 9.83 -16.22 1.95
C SER A 12 9.40 -14.86 1.38
N PRO A 13 9.45 -14.68 0.05
CA PRO A 13 8.95 -13.46 -0.56
C PRO A 13 7.42 -13.35 -0.37
N ASN A 14 6.96 -12.15 -0.06
CA ASN A 14 5.54 -11.81 0.04
C ASN A 14 5.22 -10.78 -1.04
N ILE A 15 4.50 -11.21 -2.07
CA ILE A 15 4.07 -10.35 -3.17
C ILE A 15 2.56 -10.50 -3.30
N SER A 16 1.87 -9.37 -3.24
CA SER A 16 0.43 -9.30 -3.34
C SER A 16 0.01 -8.10 -4.16
N GLY A 17 -1.20 -8.14 -4.72
CA GLY A 17 -1.71 -7.03 -5.51
C GLY A 17 -3.22 -6.94 -5.47
N VAL A 18 -3.72 -5.73 -5.63
CA VAL A 18 -5.14 -5.43 -5.68
C VAL A 18 -5.47 -4.55 -6.87
N TYR A 19 -6.70 -4.72 -7.36
CA TYR A 19 -7.32 -3.82 -8.33
C TYR A 19 -8.26 -2.88 -7.58
N ILE A 20 -8.11 -1.58 -7.78
CA ILE A 20 -8.96 -0.55 -7.17
C ILE A 20 -9.51 0.38 -8.23
N GLN A 21 -10.81 0.67 -8.16
CA GLN A 21 -11.53 1.48 -9.13
C GLN A 21 -12.52 2.42 -8.47
N THR A 22 -13.22 1.93 -7.46
CA THR A 22 -14.22 2.68 -6.70
C THR A 22 -13.57 3.41 -5.54
N ALA A 23 -13.94 4.68 -5.35
CA ALA A 23 -13.53 5.44 -4.17
C ALA A 23 -14.16 4.89 -2.89
N ASP A 24 -13.43 5.01 -1.78
CA ASP A 24 -14.00 4.85 -0.46
C ASP A 24 -14.42 6.22 0.09
N THR A 25 -15.65 6.33 0.57
CA THR A 25 -16.17 7.58 1.15
C THR A 25 -15.67 7.78 2.57
N ASN A 26 -15.27 6.71 3.28
CA ASN A 26 -14.68 6.79 4.60
C ASN A 26 -13.15 6.97 4.48
N ILE A 27 -12.73 8.22 4.70
CA ILE A 27 -11.32 8.62 4.67
C ILE A 27 -10.51 8.20 5.91
N LYS A 28 -11.14 7.59 6.92
CA LYS A 28 -10.50 7.18 8.18
C LYS A 28 -10.40 5.67 8.33
N ALA A 29 -11.40 4.94 7.85
CA ALA A 29 -11.45 3.48 7.85
C ALA A 29 -11.99 3.01 6.49
N PRO A 30 -11.13 2.70 5.51
CA PRO A 30 -11.55 2.37 4.16
C PRO A 30 -12.03 0.91 4.11
N VAL A 31 -13.25 0.67 4.59
CA VAL A 31 -13.80 -0.69 4.78
C VAL A 31 -14.86 -1.05 3.74
N THR A 32 -15.38 -0.08 3.00
CA THR A 32 -16.44 -0.31 2.01
C THR A 32 -15.84 -0.66 0.67
N ASN A 33 -14.89 0.14 0.20
CA ASN A 33 -14.20 -0.03 -1.08
C ASN A 33 -12.68 -0.05 -0.93
N GLY A 34 -12.15 0.15 0.28
CA GLY A 34 -10.75 -0.09 0.56
C GLY A 34 -10.40 -1.57 0.53
N MET A 35 -9.19 -1.86 0.07
CA MET A 35 -8.70 -3.21 -0.15
C MET A 35 -7.50 -3.50 0.75
N VAL A 36 -7.44 -4.71 1.29
CA VAL A 36 -6.23 -5.21 1.96
C VAL A 36 -5.18 -5.46 0.89
N LEU A 37 -4.09 -4.71 0.94
CA LEU A 37 -2.95 -4.89 0.06
C LEU A 37 -2.02 -5.99 0.58
N ALA A 38 -1.71 -6.00 1.88
CA ALA A 38 -0.84 -6.98 2.51
C ALA A 38 -1.26 -7.25 3.96
N THR A 39 -0.94 -8.45 4.47
CA THR A 39 -1.15 -8.85 5.86
C THR A 39 0.15 -9.42 6.41
N GLY A 40 0.52 -9.01 7.63
CA GLY A 40 1.70 -9.51 8.33
C GLY A 40 1.58 -11.00 8.65
N GLY A 41 2.58 -11.78 8.23
CA GLY A 41 2.72 -13.19 8.54
C GLY A 41 3.03 -13.46 10.02
N THR A 42 3.07 -14.73 10.42
CA THR A 42 3.19 -15.14 11.84
C THR A 42 4.40 -14.53 12.56
N ASN A 43 5.55 -14.40 11.89
CA ASN A 43 6.75 -13.78 12.46
C ASN A 43 6.92 -12.30 12.04
N GLY A 44 5.89 -11.74 11.41
CA GLY A 44 5.91 -10.43 10.79
C GLY A 44 6.34 -10.47 9.32
N THR A 45 6.12 -9.34 8.66
CA THR A 45 6.43 -9.16 7.24
C THR A 45 7.21 -7.88 7.07
N ARG A 46 8.37 -7.97 6.44
CA ARG A 46 9.11 -6.82 5.97
C ARG A 46 8.39 -6.20 4.77
N VAL A 47 8.21 -4.89 4.81
CA VAL A 47 7.79 -4.12 3.63
C VAL A 47 9.06 -3.78 2.85
N ASP A 48 9.04 -3.88 1.53
CA ASP A 48 10.15 -3.39 0.70
C ASP A 48 9.68 -2.31 -0.27
N ALA A 49 8.54 -2.51 -0.93
CA ALA A 49 8.04 -1.56 -1.90
C ALA A 49 6.53 -1.69 -2.12
N ILE A 50 5.89 -0.58 -2.44
CA ILE A 50 4.55 -0.56 -3.04
C ILE A 50 4.64 0.14 -4.39
N LYS A 51 4.16 -0.52 -5.46
CA LYS A 51 4.13 -0.03 -6.84
C LYS A 51 2.69 0.21 -7.28
N ILE A 52 2.47 1.28 -8.04
CA ILE A 52 1.13 1.67 -8.52
C ILE A 52 1.17 1.74 -10.04
N ARG A 53 0.14 1.27 -10.73
CA ARG A 53 0.04 1.33 -12.20
C ARG A 53 -1.39 1.64 -12.63
N ALA A 54 -1.55 2.60 -13.54
CA ALA A 54 -2.85 2.86 -14.15
C ALA A 54 -3.12 1.80 -15.22
N LEU A 55 -4.34 1.27 -15.24
CA LEU A 55 -4.73 0.21 -16.18
C LEU A 55 -5.45 0.75 -17.43
N GLY A 56 -5.57 2.06 -17.56
CA GLY A 56 -6.19 2.70 -18.71
C GLY A 56 -6.43 4.19 -18.48
N THR A 57 -7.49 4.72 -19.09
CA THR A 57 -7.84 6.13 -18.97
C THR A 57 -8.53 6.39 -17.63
N ASN A 58 -7.94 7.24 -16.80
CA ASN A 58 -8.48 7.62 -15.50
C ASN A 58 -8.43 9.13 -15.31
N VAL A 59 -9.41 9.67 -14.59
CA VAL A 59 -9.33 11.03 -14.04
C VAL A 59 -8.31 11.09 -12.90
N ALA A 60 -7.85 12.30 -12.58
CA ALA A 60 -6.95 12.49 -11.44
C ALA A 60 -7.62 12.05 -10.14
N SER A 61 -6.84 11.45 -9.24
CA SER A 61 -7.31 10.89 -7.97
C SER A 61 -6.17 10.89 -6.95
N VAL A 62 -6.42 10.37 -5.76
CA VAL A 62 -5.42 10.17 -4.70
C VAL A 62 -5.49 8.73 -4.24
N LEU A 63 -4.35 8.04 -4.20
CA LEU A 63 -4.22 6.78 -3.49
C LEU A 63 -3.92 7.07 -2.02
N ARG A 64 -4.72 6.48 -1.13
CA ARG A 64 -4.48 6.55 0.31
C ARG A 64 -4.03 5.20 0.81
N ILE A 65 -2.97 5.20 1.61
CA ILE A 65 -2.40 3.99 2.19
C ILE A 65 -2.55 4.10 3.70
N TYR A 66 -3.12 3.05 4.29
CA TYR A 66 -3.40 2.98 5.71
C TYR A 66 -2.69 1.79 6.31
N TRP A 67 -2.20 1.97 7.53
CA TRP A 67 -1.84 0.89 8.42
C TRP A 67 -3.05 0.55 9.29
N ASN A 68 -3.34 -0.75 9.41
CA ASN A 68 -4.35 -1.30 10.29
C ASN A 68 -3.66 -2.22 11.31
N ASP A 69 -4.00 -2.04 12.59
CA ASP A 69 -3.36 -2.76 13.70
C ASP A 69 -3.74 -4.24 13.83
N GLY A 70 -4.62 -4.76 12.95
CA GLY A 70 -5.07 -6.14 12.94
C GLY A 70 -6.22 -6.46 13.91
N GLN A 71 -6.63 -5.49 14.74
CA GLN A 71 -7.61 -5.72 15.81
C GLN A 71 -9.07 -5.51 15.36
N GLY A 72 -9.31 -5.25 14.07
CA GLY A 72 -10.64 -5.11 13.48
C GLY A 72 -10.74 -3.94 12.51
N THR A 73 -11.95 -3.57 12.14
CA THR A 73 -12.24 -2.60 11.06
C THR A 73 -12.81 -1.25 11.55
N ALA A 74 -12.74 -0.96 12.85
CA ALA A 74 -13.16 0.33 13.40
C ALA A 74 -12.11 1.43 13.14
N GLU A 75 -12.53 2.71 13.08
CA GLU A 75 -11.63 3.84 12.78
C GLU A 75 -10.40 3.93 13.70
N VAL A 76 -10.54 3.54 14.97
CA VAL A 76 -9.44 3.56 15.94
C VAL A 76 -8.26 2.66 15.52
N ASN A 77 -8.55 1.59 14.80
CA ASN A 77 -7.59 0.58 14.35
C ASN A 77 -6.82 1.00 13.10
N PHE A 78 -7.21 2.11 12.45
CA PHE A 78 -6.56 2.60 11.24
C PHE A 78 -5.70 3.83 11.52
N LYS A 79 -4.63 3.97 10.75
CA LYS A 79 -3.84 5.20 10.63
C LYS A 79 -3.54 5.43 9.16
N LEU A 80 -3.87 6.61 8.65
CA LEU A 80 -3.43 7.03 7.33
C LEU A 80 -1.91 7.30 7.41
N ILE A 81 -1.12 6.56 6.64
CA ILE A 81 0.35 6.62 6.70
C ILE A 81 0.93 7.42 5.53
N HIS A 82 0.28 7.38 4.37
CA HIS A 82 0.78 8.03 3.17
C HIS A 82 -0.34 8.28 2.16
N GLU A 83 -0.17 9.32 1.35
CA GLU A 83 -1.03 9.63 0.21
C GLU A 83 -0.18 9.87 -1.03
N VAL A 84 -0.61 9.31 -2.16
CA VAL A 84 0.03 9.51 -3.46
C VAL A 84 -0.94 10.22 -4.40
N ALA A 85 -0.54 11.37 -4.91
CA ALA A 85 -1.28 12.04 -5.98
C ALA A 85 -1.19 11.22 -7.27
N LEU A 86 -2.35 10.86 -7.84
CA LEU A 86 -2.46 10.14 -9.10
C LEU A 86 -2.92 11.12 -10.18
N ALA A 87 -2.01 11.47 -11.09
CA ALA A 87 -2.34 12.30 -12.25
C ALA A 87 -3.34 11.59 -13.17
N ALA A 88 -4.11 12.37 -13.93
CA ALA A 88 -4.95 11.82 -14.99
C ALA A 88 -4.08 11.02 -15.97
N SER A 89 -4.61 9.90 -16.45
CA SER A 89 -3.91 8.99 -17.36
C SER A 89 -4.77 8.71 -18.58
N THR A 90 -4.11 8.39 -19.69
CA THR A 90 -4.72 7.90 -20.92
C THR A 90 -4.27 6.47 -21.18
N ALA A 91 -5.17 5.63 -21.69
CA ALA A 91 -4.82 4.29 -22.12
C ALA A 91 -3.81 4.35 -23.27
N GLN A 92 -2.67 3.68 -23.09
CA GLN A 92 -1.65 3.54 -24.13
C GLN A 92 -0.87 2.25 -23.91
N THR A 93 -0.29 1.73 -24.98
CA THR A 93 0.57 0.54 -24.95
C THR A 93 2.02 0.84 -25.34
N ALA A 94 2.30 2.08 -25.77
CA ALA A 94 3.63 2.51 -26.24
C ALA A 94 4.50 3.15 -25.14
N ALA A 95 3.93 3.46 -23.98
CA ALA A 95 4.65 4.03 -22.85
C ALA A 95 3.99 3.64 -21.52
N ILE A 96 4.70 3.91 -20.42
CA ILE A 96 4.25 3.57 -19.06
C ILE A 96 2.94 4.30 -18.76
N THR A 97 1.93 3.56 -18.30
CA THR A 97 0.65 4.08 -17.84
C THR A 97 0.61 4.21 -16.33
N GLY A 98 0.33 5.43 -15.85
CA GLY A 98 0.19 5.75 -14.42
C GLY A 98 1.49 6.19 -13.75
N VAL A 99 1.41 6.38 -12.43
CA VAL A 99 2.53 6.83 -11.62
C VAL A 99 3.32 5.62 -11.15
N ASP A 100 4.57 5.44 -11.59
CA ASP A 100 5.45 4.36 -11.10
C ASP A 100 6.04 4.71 -9.72
N THR A 101 5.18 5.08 -8.78
CA THR A 101 5.60 5.37 -7.41
C THR A 101 6.00 4.07 -6.75
N VAL A 102 7.28 3.97 -6.38
CA VAL A 102 7.81 2.90 -5.53
C VAL A 102 8.04 3.50 -4.16
N LEU A 103 7.13 3.22 -3.22
CA LEU A 103 7.28 3.69 -1.84
C LEU A 103 8.11 2.69 -1.04
N LEU A 104 9.30 3.12 -0.60
CA LEU A 104 10.18 2.31 0.24
C LEU A 104 9.92 2.60 1.74
N PRO A 105 10.05 1.60 2.64
CA PRO A 105 9.84 1.74 4.08
C PRO A 105 10.88 2.55 4.83
N ILE A 106 11.95 2.91 4.15
CA ILE A 106 13.00 3.76 4.68
C ILE A 106 13.21 4.77 3.57
N ASN A 107 12.55 5.92 3.67
CA ASN A 107 12.62 6.90 2.61
C ASN A 107 14.10 7.35 2.50
N TYR A 108 14.72 7.09 1.35
CA TYR A 108 16.07 7.58 1.02
C TYR A 108 16.05 9.05 0.59
N ALA A 109 14.86 9.66 0.43
CA ALA A 109 14.72 11.07 0.14
C ALA A 109 14.36 11.82 1.43
N ASN A 110 15.19 12.79 1.82
CA ASN A 110 14.92 13.76 2.89
C ASN A 110 13.78 14.74 2.53
N ASP A 111 12.77 14.30 1.77
CA ASP A 111 11.72 15.13 1.19
C ASP A 111 10.46 15.24 2.06
N GLY A 112 10.46 14.59 3.23
CA GLY A 112 9.35 14.63 4.18
C GLY A 112 8.09 13.89 3.72
N ASN A 113 8.15 13.16 2.60
CA ASN A 113 7.05 12.34 2.13
C ASN A 113 6.98 11.07 3.01
N GLY A 114 5.81 10.83 3.60
CA GLY A 114 5.61 9.87 4.70
C GLY A 114 6.25 8.49 4.47
N VAL A 115 6.87 7.95 5.53
CA VAL A 115 7.60 6.69 5.51
C VAL A 115 6.63 5.53 5.75
N LEU A 116 6.66 4.48 4.91
CA LEU A 116 5.90 3.26 5.20
C LEU A 116 6.47 2.58 6.44
N PRO A 117 5.65 1.87 7.25
CA PRO A 117 6.18 1.08 8.35
C PRO A 117 7.19 0.04 7.79
N PRO A 118 8.38 -0.09 8.41
CA PRO A 118 9.43 -0.99 7.91
C PRO A 118 9.06 -2.47 8.00
N ALA A 119 8.15 -2.82 8.91
CA ALA A 119 7.59 -4.15 9.02
C ALA A 119 6.17 -4.10 9.58
N LEU A 120 5.39 -5.12 9.23
CA LEU A 120 4.10 -5.43 9.82
C LEU A 120 4.30 -6.52 10.87
N LYS A 121 3.67 -6.39 12.04
CA LYS A 121 3.53 -7.51 12.97
C LYS A 121 2.50 -8.50 12.45
N SER A 122 2.48 -9.70 13.04
CA SER A 122 1.48 -10.71 12.74
C SER A 122 0.06 -10.15 12.81
N GLY A 123 -0.70 -10.29 11.72
CA GLY A 123 -2.08 -9.85 11.62
C GLY A 123 -2.29 -8.37 11.31
N GLU A 124 -1.27 -7.51 11.42
CA GLU A 124 -1.34 -6.12 10.97
C GLU A 124 -1.48 -6.07 9.44
N LYS A 125 -2.13 -5.04 8.92
CA LYS A 125 -2.47 -4.96 7.49
C LYS A 125 -2.11 -3.61 6.90
N ILE A 126 -1.80 -3.63 5.61
CA ILE A 126 -1.80 -2.43 4.78
C ILE A 126 -3.10 -2.41 3.99
N TYR A 127 -3.85 -1.33 4.12
CA TYR A 127 -5.04 -1.05 3.31
C TYR A 127 -4.74 0.04 2.30
N VAL A 128 -5.39 -0.03 1.15
CA VAL A 128 -5.36 1.02 0.14
C VAL A 128 -6.76 1.40 -0.30
N SER A 129 -6.98 2.69 -0.56
CA SER A 129 -8.23 3.19 -1.13
C SER A 129 -8.02 4.36 -2.07
N LEU A 130 -9.02 4.61 -2.93
CA LEU A 130 -9.03 5.76 -3.83
C LEU A 130 -9.87 6.90 -3.26
N GLY A 131 -9.44 8.13 -3.50
CA GLY A 131 -10.22 9.34 -3.20
C GLY A 131 -11.30 9.67 -4.23
N THR A 132 -11.20 9.16 -5.45
CA THR A 132 -12.18 9.38 -6.52
C THR A 132 -12.30 8.13 -7.38
N THR A 133 -13.55 7.74 -7.71
CA THR A 133 -13.84 6.60 -8.57
C THR A 133 -13.33 6.89 -9.98
N VAL A 134 -12.62 5.93 -10.58
CA VAL A 134 -12.02 6.07 -11.91
C VAL A 134 -12.55 5.01 -12.87
N ALA A 135 -12.37 5.21 -14.18
CA ALA A 135 -12.99 4.36 -15.20
C ALA A 135 -12.23 3.04 -15.44
N SER A 136 -10.90 3.05 -15.46
CA SER A 136 -10.08 1.86 -15.74
C SER A 136 -9.40 1.28 -14.50
N GLY A 137 -9.35 2.03 -13.41
CA GLY A 137 -8.76 1.56 -12.16
C GLY A 137 -7.22 1.57 -12.15
N TYR A 138 -6.70 1.14 -11.01
CA TYR A 138 -5.27 1.02 -10.73
C TYR A 138 -4.96 -0.38 -10.23
N SER A 139 -3.81 -0.91 -10.66
CA SER A 139 -3.17 -2.05 -10.01
C SER A 139 -2.19 -1.52 -8.97
N VAL A 140 -2.36 -1.95 -7.73
CA VAL A 140 -1.44 -1.65 -6.63
C VAL A 140 -0.79 -2.95 -6.20
N THR A 141 0.54 -2.98 -6.19
CA THR A 141 1.33 -4.17 -5.90
C THR A 141 2.22 -3.92 -4.70
N PHE A 142 2.16 -4.81 -3.73
CA PHE A 142 3.07 -4.88 -2.60
C PHE A 142 4.17 -5.89 -2.87
N MET A 143 5.38 -5.54 -2.45
CA MET A 143 6.58 -6.37 -2.51
C MET A 143 7.26 -6.31 -1.14
N GLY A 144 7.57 -7.47 -0.58
CA GLY A 144 8.21 -7.61 0.71
C GLY A 144 8.60 -9.07 0.98
N GLY A 145 8.77 -9.41 2.25
CA GLY A 145 9.10 -10.77 2.65
C GLY A 145 8.69 -11.10 4.08
N ASP A 146 8.19 -12.31 4.28
CA ASP A 146 7.84 -12.83 5.60
C ASP A 146 9.09 -13.40 6.29
N TYR A 147 9.19 -13.18 7.60
CA TYR A 147 10.30 -13.66 8.42
C TYR A 147 10.11 -15.11 8.90
#